data_AF-A0A6C7Q5R9-F1
#
_entry.id   AF-A0A6C7Q5R9-F1
#
_cell.length_a   1.000
_cell.length_b   1.000
_cell.length_c   1.000
_cell.angle_alpha   90.00
_cell.angle_beta   90.00
_cell.angle_gamma   90.00
#
_symmetry.space_group_name_H-M   'P 1'
#
loop_
_entity.id
_entity.type
_entity.pdbx_description
1 polymer ?
#
loop_
_entity_poly.entity_id
_entity_poly.type
_entity_poly.pdbx_seq_one_letter_code
_entity_poly.pdbx_strand_id
1 'polypeptide(L)' 'LCFVGEVKFKNKKICKNILNLLKSKAKSLNLAPNYYIIISKNGFSKEIDKICEQNLLLLDLNDFKILLEE' A
#
# COMPACT_ATOMS: atom_id res chain seq x y z
N LEU A 1 -2.73 9.60 -15.13
CA LEU A 1 -2.25 8.61 -14.14
C LEU A 1 -3.33 8.42 -13.09
N CYS A 2 -3.68 7.17 -12.78
CA CYS A 2 -4.65 6.79 -11.76
C CYS A 2 -3.93 6.08 -10.60
N PHE A 3 -4.07 6.62 -9.40
CA PHE A 3 -3.49 6.05 -8.17
C PHE A 3 -4.62 5.59 -7.27
N VAL A 4 -4.51 4.36 -6.77
CA VAL A 4 -5.46 3.82 -5.79
C VAL A 4 -4.69 3.44 -4.54
N GLY A 5 -5.03 4.09 -3.43
CA GLY A 5 -4.35 3.94 -2.16
C GLY A 5 -5.25 3.40 -1.05
N GLU A 6 -4.68 2.62 -0.13
CA GLU A 6 -5.34 2.28 1.12
C GLU A 6 -4.40 2.48 2.32
N VAL A 7 -4.88 3.20 3.33
CA VAL A 7 -4.16 3.46 4.57
C VAL A 7 -4.63 2.50 5.65
N LYS A 8 -3.69 1.89 6.38
CA LYS A 8 -3.95 1.00 7.51
C LYS A 8 -3.19 1.43 8.75
N PHE A 9 -3.92 2.06 9.66
CA PHE A 9 -3.44 2.40 10.99
C PHE A 9 -3.78 1.29 11.99
N LYS A 10 -3.06 0.17 11.91
CA LYS A 10 -3.27 -1.00 12.78
C LYS A 10 -2.00 -1.32 13.55
N ASN A 11 -2.16 -1.85 14.78
CA ASN A 11 -1.04 -2.35 15.58
C ASN A 11 -0.50 -3.72 15.10
N LYS A 12 -0.57 -4.01 13.79
CA LYS A 12 -0.06 -5.25 13.19
C LYS A 12 0.46 -4.98 11.79
N LYS A 13 1.43 -5.80 11.36
CA LYS A 13 1.98 -5.78 10.00
C LYS A 13 0.90 -6.07 8.96
N ILE A 14 1.02 -5.43 7.81
CA ILE A 14 0.13 -5.64 6.67
C ILE A 14 0.63 -6.79 5.80
N CYS A 15 -0.28 -7.69 5.42
CA CYS A 15 0.00 -8.83 4.56
C CYS A 15 -0.61 -8.64 3.17
N LYS A 16 -0.24 -9.51 2.22
CA LYS A 16 -0.70 -9.53 0.82
C LYS A 16 -2.22 -9.44 0.65
N ASN A 17 -3.01 -9.95 1.60
CA ASN A 17 -4.47 -9.90 1.54
C ASN A 17 -5.03 -8.48 1.35
N ILE A 18 -4.36 -7.45 1.90
CA ILE A 18 -4.81 -6.06 1.72
C ILE A 18 -4.64 -5.60 0.27
N LEU A 19 -3.56 -5.99 -0.41
CA LEU A 19 -3.37 -5.69 -1.82
C LEU A 19 -4.46 -6.33 -2.68
N ASN A 20 -4.81 -7.59 -2.41
CA ASN A 20 -5.86 -8.30 -3.13
C ASN A 20 -7.23 -7.61 -2.93
N LEU A 21 -7.52 -7.18 -1.70
CA LEU A 21 -8.75 -6.47 -1.40
C LEU A 21 -8.80 -5.11 -2.13
N LEU A 22 -7.68 -4.38 -2.18
CA LEU A 22 -7.59 -3.11 -2.87
C LEU A 22 -7.79 -3.26 -4.39
N LYS A 23 -7.16 -4.28 -5.01
CA LYS A 23 -7.37 -4.65 -6.42
C LYS A 23 -8.83 -5.01 -6.70
N SER A 24 -9.46 -5.77 -5.79
CA SER A 24 -10.87 -6.16 -5.91
C SER A 24 -11.79 -4.93 -5.88
N LYS A 25 -11.57 -4.00 -4.96
CA LYS A 25 -12.31 -2.72 -4.89
C LYS A 25 -12.14 -1.88 -6.15
N ALA A 26 -10.92 -1.76 -6.65
CA ALA A 26 -10.65 -1.04 -7.89
C ALA A 26 -11.41 -1.66 -9.06
N LYS A 27 -11.39 -3.00 -9.17
CA LYS A 27 -12.13 -3.74 -10.19
C LYS A 27 -13.63 -3.55 -10.06
N SER A 28 -14.21 -3.59 -8.86
CA SER A 28 -15.65 -3.41 -8.66
C SER A 28 -16.13 -2.00 -8.99
N LEU A 29 -15.22 -1.01 -8.98
CA LEU A 29 -15.49 0.38 -9.33
C LEU A 29 -15.14 0.71 -10.79
N ASN A 30 -14.81 -0.30 -11.61
CA ASN A 30 -14.31 -0.15 -12.98
C ASN A 30 -13.12 0.82 -13.08
N LEU A 31 -12.28 0.88 -12.05
CA LEU A 31 -11.05 1.66 -12.07
C LEU A 31 -9.92 0.85 -12.72
N ALA A 32 -9.07 1.54 -13.48
CA ALA A 32 -7.84 1.01 -14.06
C ALA A 32 -6.62 1.75 -13.47
N PRO A 33 -6.15 1.39 -12.26
CA PRO A 33 -5.06 2.10 -11.60
C PRO A 33 -3.74 1.84 -12.31
N ASN A 34 -2.95 2.89 -12.49
CA ASN A 34 -1.55 2.78 -12.88
C ASN A 34 -0.69 2.31 -11.70
N TYR A 35 -1.05 2.73 -10.48
CA TYR A 35 -0.33 2.38 -9.26
C TYR A 35 -1.27 2.04 -8.12
N TYR A 36 -0.85 1.08 -7.30
CA TYR A 36 -1.43 0.75 -6.01
C TYR A 36 -0.52 1.26 -4.90
N ILE A 37 -1.10 1.92 -3.90
CA ILE A 37 -0.37 2.45 -2.75
C ILE A 37 -0.93 1.81 -1.49
N ILE A 38 -0.09 1.28 -0.63
CA ILE A 38 -0.49 0.83 0.71
C ILE A 38 0.36 1.57 1.72
N ILE A 39 -0.31 2.25 2.65
CA ILE A 39 0.34 2.97 3.75
C ILE A 39 0.09 2.21 5.05
N SER A 40 1.14 1.87 5.79
CA SER A 40 1.05 1.10 7.04
C SER A 40 1.68 1.83 8.23
N LYS A 41 0.99 1.80 9.37
CA LYS A 41 1.58 2.28 10.64
C LYS A 41 2.76 1.41 11.10
N ASN A 42 2.58 0.09 11.05
CA ASN A 42 3.50 -0.89 11.64
C ASN A 42 4.26 -1.72 10.58
N GLY A 43 4.39 -1.17 9.36
CA GLY A 43 5.08 -1.79 8.24
C GLY A 43 4.37 -3.04 7.69
N PHE A 44 5.16 -3.88 7.03
CA PHE A 44 4.70 -4.95 6.14
C PHE A 44 5.23 -6.32 6.56
N SER A 45 4.56 -7.38 6.11
CA SER A 45 4.99 -8.76 6.30
C SER A 45 6.04 -9.16 5.26
N LYS A 46 6.92 -10.11 5.63
CA LYS A 46 7.94 -10.64 4.70
C LYS A 46 7.37 -11.21 3.40
N GLU A 47 6.10 -11.58 3.38
CA GLU A 47 5.43 -12.09 2.18
C GLU A 47 5.14 -10.97 1.19
N ILE A 48 4.59 -9.84 1.66
CA ILE A 48 4.27 -8.70 0.79
C ILE A 48 5.55 -7.94 0.41
N ASP A 49 6.58 -7.92 1.26
CA ASP A 49 7.90 -7.34 0.95
C ASP A 49 8.59 -8.06 -0.22
N LYS A 50 8.30 -9.35 -0.43
CA LYS A 50 8.83 -10.13 -1.56
C LYS A 50 8.08 -9.86 -2.87
N ILE A 51 6.96 -9.14 -2.83
CA ILE A 51 6.18 -8.82 -4.02
C ILE A 51 6.88 -7.68 -4.76
N CYS A 52 7.62 -8.04 -5.80
CA CYS A 52 8.24 -7.10 -6.72
C CYS A 52 7.25 -6.72 -7.84
N GLU A 53 6.09 -6.13 -7.47
CA GLU A 53 5.16 -5.57 -8.45
C GLU A 53 5.61 -4.14 -8.81
N GLN A 54 5.92 -3.90 -10.10
CA GLN A 54 6.41 -2.60 -10.59
C GLN A 54 5.49 -1.41 -10.26
N ASN A 55 4.20 -1.69 -10.05
CA ASN A 55 3.16 -0.68 -9.83
C ASN A 55 2.63 -0.66 -8.39
N LEU A 56 3.41 -1.18 -7.42
CA LEU A 56 3.05 -1.23 -6.02
C LEU A 56 4.00 -0.38 -5.17
N LEU A 57 3.44 0.59 -4.44
CA LEU A 57 4.15 1.40 -3.45
C LEU A 57 3.73 0.95 -2.06
N LEU A 58 4.70 0.53 -1.26
CA LEU A 58 4.54 0.17 0.14
C LEU A 58 5.24 1.24 0.98
N LEU A 59 4.46 2.03 1.73
CA LEU A 59 4.99 3.11 2.56
C LEU A 59 4.68 2.84 4.03
N ASP A 60 5.66 3.05 4.90
CA ASP A 60 5.49 3.04 6.35
C ASP A 60 5.84 4.39 6.98
N LEU A 61 5.67 4.52 8.30
CA LEU A 61 5.92 5.79 8.99
C LEU A 61 7.34 6.33 8.83
N ASN A 62 8.33 5.47 8.58
CA ASN A 62 9.70 5.92 8.35
C ASN A 62 9.82 6.71 7.04
N ASP A 63 9.08 6.31 5.99
CA ASP A 63 9.10 7.01 4.70
C ASP A 63 8.54 8.44 4.81
N PHE A 64 7.65 8.67 5.78
CA PHE A 64 7.08 10.00 6.03
C PHE A 64 7.90 10.86 6.99
N LYS A 65 8.98 10.33 7.59
CA LYS A 65 9.85 11.13 8.49
C LYS A 65 10.46 12.33 7.78
N ILE A 66 10.79 12.18 6.50
CA ILE A 66 11.32 13.27 5.65
C ILE A 66 10.38 14.48 5.59
N LEU A 67 9.07 14.27 5.76
CA LEU A 67 8.09 15.37 5.74
C LEU A 67 8.09 16.20 7.03
N LEU A 68 8.82 15.75 8.05
CA LEU A 68 8.97 16.44 9.34
C LEU A 68 10.31 17.17 9.46
N GLU A 69 11.18 17.04 8.47
CA GLU A 69 12.46 17.77 8.40
C GLU A 69 12.19 19.11 7.70
N GLU A 70 12.39 20.21 8.43
CA GLU A 70 12.31 21.61 7.91
C GLU A 70 13.53 21.97 7.07
#